data_AF-A0A937R7N6-F1
#
_entry.id   AF-A0A937R7N6-F1
#
_cell.length_a   1.000
_cell.length_b   1.000
_cell.length_c   1.000
_cell.angle_alpha   90.00
_cell.angle_beta   90.00
_cell.angle_gamma   90.00
#
_symmetry.space_group_name_H-M   'P 1'
#
loop_
_entity.id
_entity.type
_entity.pdbx_description
1 polymer ?
#
loop_
_entity_poly.entity_id
_entity_poly.type
_entity_poly.pdbx_seq_one_letter_code
_entity_poly.pdbx_strand_id
1 'polypeptide(L)'
;MNEITLKKILHRALNNDFVVRPDVKGRFLVDNSPVEIDFLIYPRDHLINNGFEKFWIGVEVKSPDVKEPVKQGLKVAWQAITYAQSAFTDIGNLLTIENIRPSFVLIYPPIWEFFPKIKAVGPRNNYYEYNQSYLLNSLIQKGNVGNMVLDKDLQNWEIEFSGSQYYYSTKNGRSKIINLGTKKHVGCR
;
A
#
# COMPACT_ATOMS: atom_id res chain seq x y z
N MET A 1 -9.70 0.58 -16.24
CA MET A 1 -8.64 -0.42 -16.45
C MET A 1 -8.85 -1.60 -15.51
N ASN A 2 -8.72 -2.85 -15.96
CA ASN A 2 -8.94 -4.01 -15.08
C ASN A 2 -7.73 -4.36 -14.20
N GLU A 3 -7.95 -5.19 -13.17
CA GLU A 3 -6.93 -5.59 -12.19
C GLU A 3 -5.72 -6.31 -12.81
N ILE A 4 -5.95 -7.16 -13.82
CA ILE A 4 -4.87 -7.87 -14.53
C ILE A 4 -3.90 -6.88 -15.17
N THR A 5 -4.43 -5.82 -15.78
CA THR A 5 -3.61 -4.78 -16.43
C THR A 5 -2.85 -3.97 -15.38
N LEU A 6 -3.51 -3.61 -14.28
CA LEU A 6 -2.89 -2.88 -13.16
C LEU A 6 -1.75 -3.68 -12.53
N LYS A 7 -1.95 -4.98 -12.26
CA LYS A 7 -0.90 -5.88 -11.75
C LYS A 7 0.32 -5.92 -12.68
N LYS A 8 0.10 -6.03 -14.00
CA LYS A 8 1.19 -6.04 -15.01
C LYS A 8 1.97 -4.72 -15.03
N ILE A 9 1.27 -3.58 -15.00
CA ILE A 9 1.90 -2.25 -14.97
C ILE A 9 2.75 -2.12 -13.71
N LEU A 10 2.18 -2.44 -12.56
CA LEU A 10 2.86 -2.33 -11.28
C LEU A 10 4.08 -3.25 -11.21
N HIS A 11 3.94 -4.51 -11.61
CA HIS A 11 5.05 -5.46 -11.64
C HIS A 11 6.19 -4.93 -12.50
N ARG A 12 5.90 -4.41 -13.70
CA ARG A 12 6.92 -3.83 -14.58
C ARG A 12 7.64 -2.64 -13.93
N ALA A 13 6.89 -1.75 -13.27
CA ALA A 13 7.45 -0.56 -12.62
C ALA A 13 8.37 -0.93 -11.44
N LEU A 14 8.05 -1.99 -10.69
CA LEU A 14 8.77 -2.36 -9.47
C LEU A 14 9.88 -3.39 -9.66
N ASN A 15 9.87 -4.19 -10.74
CA ASN A 15 10.74 -5.37 -10.86
C ASN A 15 12.26 -5.07 -10.84
N ASN A 16 12.65 -3.87 -11.28
CA ASN A 16 14.05 -3.43 -11.25
C ASN A 16 14.50 -3.05 -9.84
N ASP A 17 13.58 -2.58 -8.99
CA ASP A 17 13.87 -2.07 -7.66
C ASP A 17 13.65 -3.10 -6.55
N PHE A 18 12.72 -4.03 -6.78
CA PHE A 18 12.31 -5.02 -5.81
C PHE A 18 12.40 -6.44 -6.38
N VAL A 19 12.58 -7.41 -5.48
CA VAL A 19 12.16 -8.79 -5.71
C VAL A 19 10.64 -8.81 -5.54
N VAL A 20 9.91 -9.21 -6.58
CA VAL A 20 8.44 -9.21 -6.59
C VAL A 20 7.93 -10.66 -6.57
N ARG A 21 7.06 -10.98 -5.61
CA ARG A 21 6.40 -12.29 -5.47
C ARG A 21 4.89 -12.12 -5.63
N PRO A 22 4.28 -12.65 -6.69
CA PRO A 22 2.83 -12.54 -6.92
C PRO A 22 2.02 -13.57 -6.12
N ASP A 23 0.75 -13.22 -5.86
CA ASP A 23 -0.33 -14.12 -5.41
C ASP A 23 0.09 -15.02 -4.21
N VAL A 24 0.62 -14.38 -3.16
CA VAL A 24 1.25 -15.09 -2.04
C VAL A 24 0.21 -15.44 -0.99
N LYS A 25 0.12 -16.72 -0.65
CA LYS A 25 -0.79 -17.25 0.36
C LYS A 25 -0.29 -16.98 1.77
N GLY A 26 -1.24 -16.83 2.69
CA GLY A 26 -0.95 -16.55 4.09
C GLY A 26 -2.12 -16.86 5.02
N ARG A 27 -1.98 -16.39 6.25
CA ARG A 27 -2.96 -16.51 7.33
C ARG A 27 -3.13 -15.17 8.04
N PHE A 28 -4.38 -14.79 8.26
CA PHE A 28 -4.70 -13.72 9.17
C PHE A 28 -4.45 -14.17 10.61
N LEU A 29 -3.62 -13.42 11.34
CA LEU A 29 -3.09 -13.90 12.63
C LEU A 29 -4.11 -13.92 13.77
N VAL A 30 -5.26 -13.23 13.63
CA VAL A 30 -6.26 -13.13 14.69
C VAL A 30 -7.09 -14.41 14.80
N ASP A 31 -7.52 -14.98 13.67
CA ASP A 31 -8.44 -16.13 13.64
C ASP A 31 -7.95 -17.28 12.73
N ASN A 32 -6.74 -17.17 12.18
CA ASN A 32 -6.13 -18.14 11.28
C ASN A 32 -6.88 -18.32 9.93
N SER A 33 -7.74 -17.37 9.55
CA SER A 33 -8.41 -17.36 8.26
C SER A 33 -7.40 -17.31 7.10
N PRO A 34 -7.62 -18.04 5.99
CA PRO A 34 -6.74 -17.98 4.83
C PRO A 34 -6.81 -16.61 4.15
N VAL A 35 -5.66 -16.11 3.71
CA VAL A 35 -5.55 -14.87 2.94
C VAL A 35 -4.60 -15.06 1.76
N GLU A 36 -4.73 -14.22 0.75
CA GLU A 36 -3.83 -14.17 -0.41
C GLU A 36 -3.59 -12.70 -0.74
N ILE A 37 -2.34 -12.29 -0.85
CA ILE A 37 -1.96 -10.92 -1.20
C ILE A 37 -1.43 -10.87 -2.62
N ASP A 38 -1.82 -9.83 -3.37
CA ASP A 38 -1.45 -9.70 -4.77
C ASP A 38 0.07 -9.67 -4.99
N PHE A 39 0.82 -8.95 -4.15
CA PHE A 39 2.27 -8.99 -4.15
C PHE A 39 2.89 -8.91 -2.75
N LEU A 40 4.00 -9.63 -2.57
CA LEU A 40 5.03 -9.29 -1.61
C LEU A 40 6.25 -8.77 -2.35
N ILE A 41 6.80 -7.64 -1.89
CA ILE A 41 8.00 -7.03 -2.46
C ILE A 41 9.09 -6.88 -1.40
N TYR A 42 10.34 -7.11 -1.80
CA TYR A 42 11.53 -6.93 -0.97
C TYR A 42 12.56 -6.06 -1.70
N PRO A 43 13.13 -5.02 -1.08
CA PRO A 43 14.04 -4.11 -1.76
C PRO A 43 15.32 -4.81 -2.20
N ARG A 44 15.81 -4.49 -3.40
CA ARG A 44 17.14 -4.93 -3.87
C ARG A 44 18.25 -4.08 -3.26
N ASP A 45 19.48 -4.55 -3.41
CA ASP A 45 20.66 -3.96 -2.77
C ASP A 45 20.86 -2.47 -3.09
N HIS A 46 20.56 -2.01 -4.30
CA HIS A 46 20.72 -0.58 -4.63
C HIS A 46 19.76 0.32 -3.84
N LEU A 47 18.52 -0.12 -3.59
CA LEU A 47 17.61 0.64 -2.72
C LEU A 47 18.11 0.64 -1.28
N ILE A 48 18.57 -0.51 -0.79
CA ILE A 48 19.10 -0.67 0.56
C ILE A 48 20.31 0.24 0.78
N ASN A 49 21.26 0.24 -0.17
CA ASN A 49 22.43 1.10 -0.15
C ASN A 49 22.07 2.59 -0.19
N ASN A 50 20.89 2.92 -0.74
CA ASN A 50 20.32 4.27 -0.76
C ASN A 50 19.38 4.55 0.44
N GLY A 51 19.49 3.78 1.53
CA GLY A 51 18.80 4.04 2.79
C GLY A 51 17.38 3.47 2.89
N PHE A 52 16.98 2.59 1.97
CA PHE A 52 15.75 1.80 2.12
C PHE A 52 15.98 0.67 3.14
N GLU A 53 15.01 0.43 4.02
CA GLU A 53 15.14 -0.58 5.07
C GLU A 53 14.86 -2.01 4.57
N LYS A 54 15.57 -3.00 5.14
CA LYS A 54 15.52 -4.42 4.77
C LYS A 54 14.27 -5.14 5.30
N PHE A 55 13.11 -4.92 4.71
CA PHE A 55 11.89 -5.65 5.08
C PHE A 55 10.98 -5.95 3.88
N TRP A 56 10.07 -6.90 4.08
CA TRP A 56 8.98 -7.17 3.14
C TRP A 56 7.87 -6.13 3.25
N ILE A 57 7.29 -5.80 2.09
CA ILE A 57 6.12 -4.92 1.94
C ILE A 57 5.05 -5.72 1.20
N GLY A 58 3.80 -5.61 1.65
CA GLY A 58 2.66 -6.14 0.92
C GLY A 58 2.13 -5.11 -0.07
N VAL A 59 1.58 -5.54 -1.20
CA VAL A 59 0.84 -4.67 -2.12
C VAL A 59 -0.46 -5.34 -2.51
N GLU A 60 -1.58 -4.62 -2.35
CA GLU A 60 -2.91 -5.04 -2.80
C GLU A 60 -3.34 -4.16 -3.97
N VAL A 61 -3.78 -4.81 -5.06
CA VAL A 61 -4.13 -4.18 -6.33
C VAL A 61 -5.62 -4.29 -6.57
N LYS A 62 -6.33 -3.16 -6.62
CA LYS A 62 -7.76 -3.12 -6.97
C LYS A 62 -8.07 -2.07 -8.00
N SER A 63 -9.01 -2.38 -8.90
CA SER A 63 -9.44 -1.42 -9.91
C SER A 63 -10.48 -0.45 -9.34
N PRO A 64 -10.30 0.87 -9.49
CA PRO A 64 -11.36 1.84 -9.22
C PRO A 64 -12.40 1.91 -10.35
N ASP A 65 -12.14 1.30 -11.52
CA ASP A 65 -13.02 1.31 -12.69
C ASP A 65 -14.11 0.25 -12.57
N VAL A 66 -15.00 0.47 -11.61
CA VAL A 66 -16.13 -0.40 -11.25
C VAL A 66 -17.39 0.43 -11.00
N LYS A 67 -18.56 -0.23 -10.97
CA LYS A 67 -19.85 0.45 -10.75
C LYS A 67 -19.93 1.18 -9.39
N GLU A 68 -19.31 0.64 -8.35
CA GLU A 68 -19.33 1.19 -6.98
C GLU A 68 -17.90 1.44 -6.47
N PRO A 69 -17.18 2.45 -6.99
CA PRO A 69 -15.75 2.64 -6.72
C PRO A 69 -15.47 2.92 -5.24
N VAL A 70 -16.31 3.70 -4.57
CA VAL A 70 -16.18 4.00 -3.13
C VAL A 70 -16.26 2.74 -2.28
N LYS A 71 -17.22 1.85 -2.59
CA LYS A 71 -17.38 0.57 -1.89
C LYS A 71 -16.17 -0.34 -2.12
N GLN A 72 -15.60 -0.32 -3.33
CA GLN A 72 -14.36 -1.02 -3.64
C GLN A 72 -13.17 -0.44 -2.85
N GLY A 73 -13.09 0.89 -2.75
CA GLY A 73 -12.10 1.60 -1.94
C GLY A 73 -12.13 1.20 -0.46
N LEU A 74 -13.33 1.11 0.13
CA LEU A 74 -13.49 0.64 1.51
C LEU A 74 -13.07 -0.83 1.69
N LYS A 75 -13.39 -1.69 0.72
CA LYS A 75 -12.99 -3.11 0.74
C LYS A 75 -11.48 -3.25 0.67
N VAL A 76 -10.82 -2.59 -0.30
CA VAL A 76 -9.36 -2.70 -0.45
C VAL A 76 -8.62 -2.11 0.75
N ALA A 77 -9.14 -1.02 1.33
CA ALA A 77 -8.63 -0.47 2.58
C ALA A 77 -8.66 -1.50 3.72
N TRP A 78 -9.79 -2.20 3.88
CA TRP A 78 -9.93 -3.23 4.91
C TRP A 78 -9.04 -4.44 4.64
N GLN A 79 -8.98 -4.94 3.40
CA GLN A 79 -8.09 -6.04 3.02
C GLN A 79 -6.62 -5.69 3.32
N ALA A 80 -6.17 -4.49 2.98
CA ALA A 80 -4.80 -4.06 3.23
C ALA A 80 -4.48 -4.01 4.74
N ILE A 81 -5.42 -3.56 5.58
CA ILE A 81 -5.28 -3.61 7.04
C ILE A 81 -5.16 -5.06 7.52
N THR A 82 -6.02 -5.96 7.05
CA THR A 82 -5.96 -7.39 7.37
C THR A 82 -4.60 -7.98 7.00
N TYR A 83 -4.07 -7.65 5.82
CA TYR A 83 -2.78 -8.16 5.36
C TYR A 83 -1.60 -7.59 6.15
N ALA A 84 -1.67 -6.35 6.60
CA ALA A 84 -0.65 -5.76 7.48
C ALA A 84 -0.56 -6.46 8.85
N GLN A 85 -1.60 -7.22 9.20
CA GLN A 85 -1.73 -8.04 10.41
C GLN A 85 -1.64 -9.55 10.11
N SER A 86 -1.29 -9.94 8.89
CA SER A 86 -1.19 -11.34 8.46
C SER A 86 0.28 -11.82 8.44
N ALA A 87 0.45 -13.13 8.27
CA ALA A 87 1.72 -13.76 7.94
C ALA A 87 1.58 -14.54 6.62
N PHE A 88 2.63 -14.53 5.80
CA PHE A 88 2.64 -15.13 4.47
C PHE A 88 3.79 -16.14 4.33
N THR A 89 3.62 -17.12 3.46
CA THR A 89 4.65 -18.14 3.18
C THR A 89 4.88 -18.29 1.68
N ASP A 90 6.14 -18.52 1.32
CA ASP A 90 6.57 -18.65 -0.09
C ASP A 90 6.25 -20.03 -0.70
N ILE A 91 5.96 -21.05 0.13
CA ILE A 91 5.88 -22.46 -0.30
C ILE A 91 4.52 -23.12 0.05
N GLY A 92 3.52 -22.36 0.50
CA GLY A 92 2.20 -22.91 0.83
C GLY A 92 2.19 -23.94 1.96
N ASN A 93 3.33 -24.13 2.65
CA ASN A 93 3.48 -25.02 3.79
C ASN A 93 3.76 -24.19 5.04
N LEU A 94 2.77 -24.09 5.93
CA LEU A 94 2.75 -23.20 7.10
C LEU A 94 3.58 -23.72 8.30
N LEU A 95 4.37 -24.77 8.07
CA LEU A 95 5.21 -25.43 9.09
C LEU A 95 6.70 -25.06 8.99
N THR A 96 7.09 -24.21 8.03
CA THR A 96 8.46 -23.67 7.96
C THR A 96 8.60 -22.41 8.82
N ILE A 97 9.77 -22.26 9.46
CA ILE A 97 10.11 -21.24 10.46
C ILE A 97 10.13 -19.78 9.92
N GLU A 98 10.05 -19.58 8.61
CA GLU A 98 10.15 -18.25 7.97
C GLU A 98 8.78 -17.69 7.53
N ASN A 99 7.94 -17.34 8.49
CA ASN A 99 6.73 -16.56 8.22
C ASN A 99 7.10 -15.12 7.85
N ILE A 100 6.74 -14.68 6.64
CA ILE A 100 6.96 -13.30 6.20
C ILE A 100 5.85 -12.42 6.78
N ARG A 101 6.24 -11.40 7.55
CA ARG A 101 5.35 -10.36 8.04
C ARG A 101 5.68 -9.02 7.36
N PRO A 102 4.76 -8.44 6.57
CA PRO A 102 5.02 -7.17 5.94
C PRO A 102 5.11 -6.04 7.00
N SER A 103 6.10 -5.16 6.82
CA SER A 103 6.25 -3.96 7.65
C SER A 103 5.04 -3.05 7.50
N PHE A 104 4.58 -2.88 6.26
CA PHE A 104 3.33 -2.23 5.89
C PHE A 104 2.78 -2.81 4.59
N VAL A 105 1.52 -2.48 4.28
CA VAL A 105 0.86 -2.87 3.03
C VAL A 105 0.53 -1.62 2.22
N LEU A 106 0.67 -1.69 0.91
CA LEU A 106 0.39 -0.60 0.00
C LEU A 106 -0.83 -0.91 -0.86
N ILE A 107 -1.66 0.09 -1.08
CA ILE A 107 -2.80 0.00 -2.01
C ILE A 107 -2.36 0.59 -3.36
N TYR A 108 -2.67 -0.12 -4.45
CA TYR A 108 -2.47 0.34 -5.81
C TYR A 108 -3.72 0.12 -6.70
N PRO A 109 -4.16 1.11 -7.50
CA PRO A 109 -3.79 2.52 -7.45
C PRO A 109 -4.08 3.14 -6.07
N PRO A 110 -3.58 4.34 -5.77
CA PRO A 110 -3.78 4.97 -4.49
C PRO A 110 -5.25 5.11 -4.08
N ILE A 111 -5.52 5.12 -2.78
CA ILE A 111 -6.89 5.08 -2.24
C ILE A 111 -7.77 6.24 -2.73
N TRP A 112 -7.19 7.41 -3.05
CA TRP A 112 -7.93 8.56 -3.56
C TRP A 112 -8.51 8.36 -4.96
N GLU A 113 -8.03 7.40 -5.74
CA GLU A 113 -8.58 7.06 -7.07
C GLU A 113 -9.96 6.39 -6.98
N PHE A 114 -10.34 5.87 -5.80
CA PHE A 114 -11.63 5.21 -5.58
C PHE A 114 -12.75 6.17 -5.15
N PHE A 115 -12.42 7.44 -4.88
CA PHE A 115 -13.34 8.40 -4.27
C PHE A 115 -13.47 9.65 -5.15
N PRO A 116 -14.70 10.18 -5.31
CA PRO A 116 -14.91 11.38 -6.08
C PRO A 116 -14.25 12.59 -5.39
N LYS A 117 -13.77 13.52 -6.21
CA LYS A 117 -13.47 14.88 -5.77
C LYS A 117 -14.78 15.66 -5.69
N ILE A 118 -14.98 16.35 -4.57
CA ILE A 118 -16.18 17.16 -4.34
C ILE A 118 -15.74 18.61 -4.16
N LYS A 119 -16.52 19.54 -4.73
CA LYS A 119 -16.34 20.97 -4.50
C LYS A 119 -16.96 21.33 -3.15
N ALA A 120 -16.16 21.88 -2.26
CA ALA A 120 -16.60 22.44 -1.00
C ALA A 120 -16.44 23.97 -1.00
N VAL A 121 -17.32 24.66 -0.28
CA VAL A 121 -17.27 26.11 -0.11
C VAL A 121 -16.49 26.42 1.16
N GLY A 122 -15.36 27.11 1.03
CA GLY A 122 -14.55 27.54 2.16
C GLY A 122 -15.13 28.76 2.88
N PRO A 123 -14.56 29.14 4.03
CA PRO A 123 -15.05 30.24 4.88
C PRO A 123 -15.10 31.62 4.18
N ARG A 124 -14.44 31.77 3.03
CA ARG A 124 -14.38 33.00 2.23
C ARG A 124 -15.11 32.89 0.89
N ASN A 125 -16.08 31.97 0.75
CA ASN A 125 -16.73 31.64 -0.53
C ASN A 125 -15.77 31.17 -1.63
N ASN A 126 -14.56 30.72 -1.27
CA ASN A 126 -13.64 30.09 -2.21
C ASN A 126 -14.00 28.63 -2.36
N TYR A 127 -14.09 28.15 -3.60
CA TYR A 127 -14.27 26.73 -3.87
C TYR A 127 -12.93 25.99 -3.74
N TYR A 128 -12.93 24.88 -3.01
CA TYR A 128 -11.80 23.95 -2.99
C TYR A 128 -12.29 22.54 -3.33
N GLU A 129 -11.45 21.78 -4.02
CA GLU A 129 -11.69 20.36 -4.27
C GLU A 129 -11.19 19.55 -3.08
N TYR A 130 -12.05 18.69 -2.55
CA TYR A 130 -11.73 17.79 -1.46
C TYR A 130 -11.99 16.35 -1.91
N ASN A 131 -11.04 15.46 -1.63
CA ASN A 131 -11.24 14.02 -1.82
C ASN A 131 -11.68 13.39 -0.49
N GLN A 132 -12.83 12.72 -0.51
CA GLN A 132 -13.42 12.09 0.68
C GLN A 132 -12.55 10.98 1.28
N SER A 133 -11.57 10.47 0.52
CA SER A 133 -10.63 9.46 1.01
C SER A 133 -9.70 9.97 2.10
N TYR A 134 -9.57 11.28 2.33
CA TYR A 134 -8.58 11.85 3.26
C TYR A 134 -8.68 11.24 4.67
N LEU A 135 -9.88 11.21 5.26
CA LEU A 135 -10.09 10.63 6.60
C LEU A 135 -9.80 9.12 6.62
N LEU A 136 -10.18 8.42 5.55
CA LEU A 136 -9.86 7.01 5.39
C LEU A 136 -8.35 6.80 5.30
N ASN A 137 -7.63 7.62 4.53
CA ASN A 137 -6.19 7.53 4.36
C ASN A 137 -5.45 7.75 5.69
N SER A 138 -5.94 8.68 6.52
CA SER A 138 -5.44 8.87 7.90
C SER A 138 -5.70 7.65 8.79
N LEU A 139 -6.86 7.01 8.65
CA LEU A 139 -7.20 5.79 9.40
C LEU A 139 -6.33 4.60 8.98
N ILE A 140 -6.23 4.31 7.68
CA ILE A 140 -5.47 3.15 7.19
C ILE A 140 -3.96 3.28 7.48
N GLN A 141 -3.40 4.49 7.54
CA GLN A 141 -2.03 4.71 8.01
C GLN A 141 -1.82 4.16 9.43
N LYS A 142 -2.82 4.28 10.32
CA LYS A 142 -2.76 3.66 11.66
C LYS A 142 -2.77 2.14 11.60
N GLY A 143 -3.34 1.56 10.55
CA GLY A 143 -3.24 0.14 10.24
C GLY A 143 -1.94 -0.27 9.53
N ASN A 144 -0.93 0.62 9.44
CA ASN A 144 0.30 0.41 8.66
C ASN A 144 0.00 0.13 7.19
N VAL A 145 -0.94 0.90 6.63
CA VAL A 145 -1.27 0.89 5.21
C VAL A 145 -0.89 2.22 4.59
N GLY A 146 -0.23 2.15 3.44
CA GLY A 146 0.09 3.29 2.60
C GLY A 146 -0.45 3.10 1.18
N ASN A 147 0.04 3.91 0.27
CA ASN A 147 -0.34 3.92 -1.13
C ASN A 147 0.93 3.79 -1.97
N MET A 148 0.84 2.99 -3.03
CA MET A 148 1.86 2.98 -4.07
C MET A 148 1.42 3.95 -5.17
N VAL A 149 2.23 4.96 -5.44
CA VAL A 149 1.97 5.98 -6.45
C VAL A 149 2.96 5.77 -7.58
N LEU A 150 2.47 5.64 -8.81
CA LEU A 150 3.30 5.69 -10.02
C LEU A 150 3.14 7.05 -10.67
N ASP A 151 4.23 7.60 -11.21
CA ASP A 151 4.13 8.79 -12.04
C ASP A 151 3.48 8.49 -13.40
N LYS A 152 3.16 9.54 -14.16
CA LYS A 152 2.41 9.42 -15.42
C LYS A 152 3.14 8.56 -16.46
N ASP A 153 4.47 8.60 -16.44
CA ASP A 153 5.30 7.83 -17.37
C ASP A 153 5.54 6.39 -16.89
N LEU A 154 5.04 6.04 -15.70
CA LEU A 154 5.16 4.73 -15.06
C LEU A 154 6.62 4.31 -14.82
N GLN A 155 7.53 5.28 -14.77
CA GLN A 155 8.97 5.06 -14.57
C GLN A 155 9.39 5.28 -13.13
N ASN A 156 8.71 6.20 -12.45
CA ASN A 156 9.02 6.53 -11.08
C ASN A 156 7.86 6.12 -10.18
N TRP A 157 8.21 5.61 -9.01
CA TRP A 157 7.26 5.26 -7.97
C TRP A 157 7.60 5.96 -6.66
N GLU A 158 6.56 6.11 -5.84
CA GLU A 158 6.59 6.67 -4.51
C GLU A 158 5.70 5.86 -3.56
N ILE A 159 6.18 5.68 -2.34
CA ILE A 159 5.42 5.07 -1.25
C ILE A 159 4.88 6.20 -0.37
N GLU A 160 3.58 6.48 -0.48
CA GLU A 160 2.90 7.56 0.23
C GLU A 160 2.04 7.07 1.39
N PHE A 161 2.06 7.83 2.48
CA PHE A 161 1.14 7.72 3.62
C PHE A 161 0.31 9.01 3.73
N SER A 162 -0.59 9.08 4.73
CA SER A 162 -1.54 10.20 4.86
C SER A 162 -0.88 11.58 4.80
N GLY A 163 -1.54 12.53 4.12
CA GLY A 163 -1.11 13.92 4.05
C GLY A 163 0.10 14.17 3.13
N SER A 164 0.27 13.39 2.06
CA SER A 164 1.40 13.49 1.12
C SER A 164 2.77 13.26 1.78
N GLN A 165 2.78 12.50 2.88
CA GLN A 165 4.00 12.09 3.54
C GLN A 165 4.52 10.82 2.86
N TYR A 166 5.61 10.92 2.11
CA TYR A 166 6.22 9.74 1.53
C TYR A 166 7.24 9.09 2.46
N TYR A 167 7.36 7.76 2.38
CA TYR A 167 8.42 6.98 2.99
C TYR A 167 9.67 7.00 2.12
N TYR A 168 9.50 6.66 0.83
CA TYR A 168 10.55 6.62 -0.17
C TYR A 168 9.98 6.97 -1.55
N SER A 169 10.78 7.67 -2.34
CA SER A 169 10.49 8.05 -3.72
C SER A 169 11.71 7.75 -4.58
N THR A 170 11.52 7.19 -5.76
CA THR A 170 12.62 7.00 -6.73
C THR A 170 13.31 8.32 -7.12
N LYS A 171 12.58 9.44 -7.09
CA LYS A 171 13.12 10.77 -7.42
C LYS A 171 13.87 11.41 -6.25
N ASN A 172 13.36 11.25 -5.03
CA ASN A 172 13.84 11.99 -3.85
C ASN A 172 14.56 11.13 -2.81
N GLY A 173 14.59 9.81 -2.99
CA GLY A 173 15.13 8.85 -2.04
C GLY A 173 14.28 8.70 -0.78
N ARG A 174 14.94 8.37 0.33
CA ARG A 174 14.30 8.17 1.64
C ARG A 174 13.89 9.50 2.27
N SER A 175 12.65 9.59 2.72
CA SER A 175 12.15 10.73 3.49
C SER A 175 12.82 10.86 4.86
N LYS A 176 12.90 12.10 5.37
CA LYS A 176 13.41 12.40 6.73
C LYS A 176 12.43 12.03 7.85
N ILE A 177 11.20 11.63 7.52
CA ILE A 177 10.20 11.25 8.51
C ILE A 177 10.58 9.89 9.12
N ILE A 178 10.94 9.93 10.39
CA ILE A 178 11.33 8.75 11.18
C ILE A 178 10.08 7.90 11.45
N ASN A 179 10.22 6.58 11.39
CA ASN A 179 9.19 5.59 11.73
C ASN A 179 7.92 5.60 10.87
N LEU A 180 7.90 6.32 9.74
CA LEU A 180 6.75 6.35 8.84
C LEU A 180 6.50 4.96 8.24
N GLY A 181 5.32 4.40 8.47
CA GLY A 181 4.94 3.07 8.00
C GLY A 181 5.56 1.90 8.77
N THR A 182 6.70 2.11 9.45
CA THR A 182 7.44 1.04 10.12
C THR A 182 7.10 0.89 11.61
N LYS A 183 6.66 1.96 12.29
CA LYS A 183 6.11 1.84 13.64
C LYS A 183 4.68 1.30 13.58
N LYS A 184 4.45 0.13 14.18
CA LYS A 184 3.09 -0.42 14.34
C LYS A 184 2.33 0.39 15.40
N HIS A 185 1.13 0.86 15.07
CA HIS A 185 0.26 1.53 16.03
C HIS A 185 -0.59 0.48 16.77
N VAL A 186 -0.06 -0.05 17.87
CA VAL A 186 -0.74 -1.05 18.71
C VAL A 186 -1.03 -0.47 20.10
N GLY A 187 -2.31 -0.29 20.43
CA GLY A 187 -2.79 0.12 21.75
C GLY A 187 -2.41 1.55 22.18
N CYS A 188 -3.35 2.27 22.78
CA CYS A 188 -3.10 3.59 23.33
C CYS A 188 -2.23 3.49 24.59
N ARG A 189 -1.05 4.09 24.56
CA ARG A 189 -0.41 4.69 25.74
C ARG A 189 -0.16 6.15 25.42
#